data_AF-A0A1G1C076-F1
#
_entry.id   AF-A0A1G1C076-F1
#
_cell.length_a   1.000
_cell.length_b   1.000
_cell.length_c   1.000
_cell.angle_alpha   90.00
_cell.angle_beta   90.00
_cell.angle_gamma   90.00
#
_symmetry.space_group_name_H-M   'P 1'
#
loop_
_entity.id
_entity.type
_entity.pdbx_description
1 polymer ?
#
loop_
_entity_poly.entity_id
_entity_poly.type
_entity_poly.pdbx_seq_one_letter_code
_entity_poly.pdbx_strand_id
1 'polypeptide(L)'
;MRVSIPRPVQLVIDDVGWREGWRDDAQGGPFRAGLNRLLGPADYAAIAAVGAALGIRPTAAMVLCEWDKTNACATQPTCTQAGTAWDNRPRAGAWSDETAELFRNRAAHLELAMHGVGHEHWDNGVRTRAEWYSQFKQKWRWPDLQGHLRVFREILDQHGLGPAAGHRLPPNFIPCAFQYLWDEADPESTSALIATAGVRYGSTPYSCLDRRSPLLAADGGVDHGVLMLDRGNSGVPWDVVDRVPANVHGESAGAESAAPGSICGIHWPNLLSETPEQNHIAVGHWVEYLRKVAAVPGQFLAANARESFAQWAYHRFGRIVSRDGGFELDLSAVPGPVISIIGDMPVIVEVSGAAAAEFAFAGAGPVLWQRQQDGRTFLALKHAGTARMATSRRAARAESAPRPLVRRDGTFNVLDLRPAATGLELDIEMYGTQPVTIVPGFAPGACEVTHGRLRIVARREDAADRTLTLQIAGHDIQGETGTLRIARTGCGHPSPVDAARVLNR
;
A
#
# COMPACT_ATOMS: atom_id res chain seq x y z
N MET A 1 -18.37 24.62 8.37
CA MET A 1 -17.79 23.71 7.36
C MET A 1 -16.29 23.77 7.52
N ARG A 2 -15.61 22.62 7.58
CA ARG A 2 -14.16 22.54 7.72
C ARG A 2 -13.62 21.68 6.58
N VAL A 3 -12.52 22.13 6.00
CA VAL A 3 -11.78 21.39 4.96
C VAL A 3 -10.35 21.20 5.45
N SER A 4 -9.84 19.99 5.34
CA SER A 4 -8.46 19.65 5.73
C SER A 4 -7.86 18.66 4.75
N ILE A 5 -6.53 18.59 4.70
CA ILE A 5 -5.81 17.47 4.10
C ILE A 5 -5.61 16.44 5.22
N PRO A 6 -6.40 15.34 5.26
CA PRO A 6 -6.32 14.40 6.36
C PRO A 6 -4.99 13.64 6.30
N ARG A 7 -4.48 13.27 7.47
CA ARG A 7 -3.33 12.38 7.60
C ARG A 7 -3.77 10.95 7.23
N PRO A 8 -3.04 10.27 6.34
CA PRO A 8 -3.30 8.86 6.07
C PRO A 8 -2.76 7.99 7.18
N VAL A 9 -3.42 6.86 7.41
CA VAL A 9 -2.93 5.78 8.28
C VAL A 9 -2.93 4.48 7.49
N GLN A 10 -1.78 3.80 7.45
CA GLN A 10 -1.61 2.48 6.86
C GLN A 10 -1.29 1.44 7.94
N LEU A 11 -1.90 0.26 7.85
CA LEU A 11 -1.52 -0.90 8.67
C LEU A 11 -0.31 -1.62 8.05
N VAL A 12 0.77 -1.75 8.82
CA VAL A 12 1.99 -2.48 8.43
C VAL A 12 2.25 -3.59 9.45
N ILE A 13 2.44 -4.81 8.95
CA ILE A 13 2.60 -6.03 9.74
C ILE A 13 3.98 -6.62 9.41
N ASP A 14 4.84 -6.64 10.42
CA ASP A 14 6.21 -7.12 10.32
C ASP A 14 6.30 -8.62 10.61
N ASP A 15 7.45 -9.21 10.28
CA ASP A 15 7.76 -10.63 10.55
C ASP A 15 6.75 -11.64 9.98
N VAL A 16 6.10 -11.27 8.87
CA VAL A 16 5.26 -12.21 8.11
C VAL A 16 6.18 -13.14 7.32
N GLY A 17 5.83 -14.41 7.12
CA GLY A 17 6.60 -15.30 6.25
C GLY A 17 7.18 -16.53 6.94
N TRP A 18 7.29 -16.53 8.27
CA TRP A 18 7.70 -17.71 9.03
C TRP A 18 6.71 -18.87 8.85
N ARG A 19 7.23 -20.10 8.74
CA ARG A 19 6.49 -21.35 8.85
C ARG A 19 6.55 -21.88 10.27
N GLU A 20 7.72 -21.86 10.89
CA GLU A 20 7.91 -22.19 12.29
C GLU A 20 7.55 -20.98 13.14
N GLY A 21 6.49 -21.05 13.94
CA GLY A 21 6.08 -19.91 14.76
C GLY A 21 7.00 -19.67 15.95
N TRP A 22 7.67 -20.71 16.46
CA TRP A 22 8.35 -20.65 17.75
C TRP A 22 9.70 -19.94 17.67
N ARG A 23 10.06 -19.37 18.81
CA ARG A 23 11.33 -18.68 19.03
C ARG A 23 12.48 -19.68 19.19
N ASP A 24 13.58 -19.44 18.49
CA ASP A 24 14.87 -20.13 18.69
C ASP A 24 15.97 -19.16 19.14
N ASP A 25 15.63 -17.91 19.46
CA ASP A 25 16.61 -16.87 19.70
C ASP A 25 17.50 -17.11 20.93
N ALA A 26 16.99 -17.84 21.92
CA ALA A 26 17.73 -18.24 23.11
C ALA A 26 18.83 -19.28 22.78
N GLN A 27 18.65 -20.05 21.71
CA GLN A 27 19.62 -21.03 21.21
C GLN A 27 20.49 -20.46 20.08
N GLY A 28 20.37 -19.15 19.82
CA GLY A 28 21.11 -18.46 18.76
C GLY A 28 20.45 -18.55 17.38
N GLY A 29 19.24 -19.11 17.26
CA GLY A 29 18.43 -19.11 16.04
C GLY A 29 17.74 -17.76 15.76
N PRO A 30 16.87 -17.65 14.75
CA PRO A 30 16.21 -16.38 14.41
C PRO A 30 15.16 -15.95 15.45
N PHE A 31 14.86 -14.65 15.47
CA PHE A 31 13.68 -14.11 16.16
C PHE A 31 12.45 -14.34 15.26
N ARG A 32 11.78 -15.48 15.42
CA ARG A 32 10.51 -15.76 14.73
C ARG A 32 9.33 -15.23 15.54
N ALA A 33 8.14 -15.29 14.95
CA ALA A 33 6.86 -14.77 15.45
C ALA A 33 6.52 -15.05 16.94
N GLY A 34 7.01 -16.12 17.56
CA GLY A 34 6.70 -16.44 18.97
C GLY A 34 5.39 -17.18 19.21
N LEU A 35 4.76 -17.73 18.16
CA LEU A 35 3.63 -18.64 18.31
C LEU A 35 4.11 -20.09 18.50
N ASN A 36 3.46 -20.86 19.37
CA ASN A 36 3.85 -22.25 19.61
C ASN A 36 3.19 -23.23 18.63
N ARG A 37 3.22 -22.91 17.34
CA ARG A 37 2.66 -23.74 16.26
C ARG A 37 3.29 -23.44 14.91
N LEU A 38 2.94 -24.25 13.92
CA LEU A 38 3.22 -23.93 12.52
C LEU A 38 2.24 -22.85 12.00
N LEU A 39 2.78 -21.95 11.19
CA LEU A 39 2.06 -20.88 10.52
C LEU A 39 1.78 -21.27 9.07
N GLY A 40 0.59 -20.97 8.55
CA GLY A 40 0.16 -21.41 7.23
C GLY A 40 -0.92 -20.52 6.62
N PRO A 41 -1.61 -20.97 5.56
CA PRO A 41 -2.52 -20.13 4.77
C PRO A 41 -3.59 -19.38 5.58
N ALA A 42 -4.09 -19.99 6.67
CA ALA A 42 -5.07 -19.37 7.56
C ALA A 42 -4.54 -18.08 8.25
N ASP A 43 -3.23 -17.98 8.46
CA ASP A 43 -2.59 -16.83 9.11
C ASP A 43 -2.41 -15.65 8.15
N TYR A 44 -2.15 -15.93 6.88
CA TYR A 44 -2.13 -14.92 5.82
C TYR A 44 -3.55 -14.48 5.44
N ALA A 45 -4.51 -15.42 5.49
CA ALA A 45 -5.93 -15.12 5.30
C ALA A 45 -6.45 -14.14 6.34
N ALA A 46 -5.93 -14.18 7.58
CA ALA A 46 -6.28 -13.23 8.64
C ALA A 46 -5.95 -11.78 8.22
N ILE A 47 -4.77 -11.55 7.63
CA ILE A 47 -4.37 -10.24 7.12
C ILE A 47 -5.33 -9.76 6.02
N ALA A 48 -5.58 -10.63 5.03
CA ALA A 48 -6.50 -10.31 3.93
C ALA A 48 -7.94 -10.06 4.42
N ALA A 49 -8.37 -10.73 5.49
CA ALA A 49 -9.69 -10.54 6.10
C ALA A 49 -9.83 -9.15 6.74
N VAL A 50 -8.79 -8.64 7.42
CA VAL A 50 -8.76 -7.25 7.89
C VAL A 50 -8.88 -6.29 6.70
N GLY A 51 -8.10 -6.52 5.64
CA GLY A 51 -8.13 -5.70 4.44
C GLY A 51 -9.49 -5.65 3.77
N ALA A 52 -10.14 -6.81 3.62
CA ALA A 52 -11.48 -6.92 3.04
C ALA A 52 -12.54 -6.22 3.89
N ALA A 53 -12.47 -6.35 5.22
CA ALA A 53 -13.45 -5.74 6.13
C ALA A 53 -13.39 -4.20 6.19
N LEU A 54 -12.25 -3.61 5.85
CA LEU A 54 -11.99 -2.17 5.96
C LEU A 54 -11.80 -1.46 4.61
N GLY A 55 -11.71 -2.21 3.51
CA GLY A 55 -11.40 -1.67 2.19
C GLY A 55 -9.97 -1.12 2.12
N ILE A 56 -9.00 -1.85 2.67
CA ILE A 56 -7.58 -1.50 2.67
C ILE A 56 -6.72 -2.69 2.25
N ARG A 57 -5.44 -2.45 1.98
CA ARG A 57 -4.40 -3.48 1.81
C ARG A 57 -3.39 -3.35 2.94
N PRO A 58 -3.53 -4.10 4.03
CA PRO A 58 -2.50 -4.17 5.04
C PRO A 58 -1.21 -4.69 4.41
N THR A 59 -0.09 -4.09 4.80
CA THR A 59 1.23 -4.50 4.32
C THR A 59 1.71 -5.70 5.12
N ALA A 60 2.04 -6.78 4.45
CA ALA A 60 2.71 -7.95 5.01
C ALA A 60 4.20 -7.89 4.64
N ALA A 61 5.05 -7.50 5.59
CA ALA A 61 6.49 -7.44 5.40
C ALA A 61 7.08 -8.86 5.55
N MET A 62 7.54 -9.43 4.43
CA MET A 62 7.86 -10.85 4.30
C MET A 62 9.32 -11.19 4.63
N VAL A 63 9.52 -12.21 5.47
CA VAL A 63 10.75 -12.99 5.68
C VAL A 63 10.64 -14.30 4.90
N LEU A 64 11.56 -14.57 3.97
CA LEU A 64 11.34 -15.59 2.93
C LEU A 64 12.13 -16.89 3.06
N CYS A 65 13.10 -17.03 3.97
CA CYS A 65 13.99 -18.19 3.98
C CYS A 65 13.23 -19.51 4.10
N GLU A 66 12.18 -19.57 4.92
CA GLU A 66 11.38 -20.80 5.10
C GLU A 66 10.44 -21.09 3.91
N TRP A 67 10.33 -20.18 2.94
CA TRP A 67 9.65 -20.41 1.66
C TRP A 67 10.56 -21.01 0.60
N ASP A 68 11.86 -21.10 0.84
CA ASP A 68 12.85 -21.52 -0.15
C ASP A 68 12.67 -23.00 -0.57
N LYS A 69 12.25 -23.24 -1.81
CA LYS A 69 12.05 -24.59 -2.37
C LYS A 69 13.32 -25.20 -2.95
N THR A 70 14.25 -24.36 -3.41
CA THR A 70 15.43 -24.79 -4.16
C THR A 70 16.72 -24.71 -3.34
N ASN A 71 16.61 -24.34 -2.05
CA ASN A 71 17.74 -24.05 -1.17
C ASN A 71 18.62 -22.89 -1.72
N ALA A 72 18.00 -21.90 -2.36
CA ALA A 72 18.65 -20.66 -2.81
C ALA A 72 19.44 -19.97 -1.69
N CYS A 73 18.98 -20.03 -0.43
CA CYS A 73 19.70 -19.44 0.70
C CYS A 73 21.07 -20.08 0.94
N ALA A 74 21.30 -21.33 0.53
CA ALA A 74 22.62 -21.98 0.64
C ALA A 74 23.69 -21.28 -0.23
N THR A 75 23.27 -20.54 -1.26
CA THR A 75 24.18 -19.76 -2.13
C THR A 75 24.64 -18.45 -1.49
N GLN A 76 23.96 -18.00 -0.43
CA GLN A 76 24.30 -16.80 0.32
C GLN A 76 24.32 -17.13 1.81
N PRO A 77 25.48 -17.60 2.34
CA PRO A 77 25.56 -18.16 3.69
C PRO A 77 25.22 -17.18 4.83
N THR A 78 25.18 -15.88 4.53
CA THR A 78 24.82 -14.83 5.47
C THR A 78 23.30 -14.67 5.66
N CYS A 79 22.47 -15.34 4.85
CA CYS A 79 21.00 -15.28 4.95
C CYS A 79 20.43 -16.15 6.09
N THR A 80 21.07 -17.26 6.47
CA THR A 80 20.50 -18.20 7.46
C THR A 80 21.59 -18.76 8.38
N GLN A 81 21.16 -19.26 9.56
CA GLN A 81 22.06 -19.90 10.52
C GLN A 81 22.82 -21.10 9.95
N ALA A 82 22.21 -21.85 9.04
CA ALA A 82 22.83 -23.03 8.45
C ALA A 82 23.87 -22.69 7.38
N GLY A 83 23.91 -21.44 6.90
CA GLY A 83 24.82 -21.00 5.85
C GLY A 83 24.74 -21.87 4.59
N THR A 84 25.89 -22.35 4.11
CA THR A 84 25.95 -23.25 2.94
C THR A 84 25.29 -24.60 3.16
N ALA A 85 25.04 -24.99 4.42
CA ALA A 85 24.35 -26.23 4.77
C ALA A 85 22.83 -26.05 4.87
N TRP A 86 22.30 -24.90 4.43
CA TRP A 86 20.86 -24.65 4.41
C TRP A 86 20.10 -25.72 3.62
N ASP A 87 19.13 -26.34 4.30
CA ASP A 87 18.21 -27.30 3.73
C ASP A 87 16.80 -27.05 4.25
N ASN A 88 15.94 -26.51 3.39
CA ASN A 88 14.57 -26.18 3.71
C ASN A 88 13.58 -27.31 3.39
N ARG A 89 14.04 -28.47 2.89
CA ARG A 89 13.16 -29.63 2.63
C ARG A 89 12.25 -30.00 3.81
N PRO A 90 12.68 -29.92 5.08
CA PRO A 90 11.80 -30.20 6.23
C PRO A 90 10.63 -29.22 6.38
N ARG A 91 10.76 -27.98 5.89
CA ARG A 91 9.71 -26.95 5.95
C ARG A 91 8.91 -26.84 4.65
N ALA A 92 9.43 -27.40 3.55
CA ALA A 92 8.75 -27.40 2.26
C ALA A 92 7.41 -28.14 2.32
N GLY A 93 6.41 -27.63 1.61
CA GLY A 93 5.10 -28.25 1.52
C GLY A 93 4.07 -27.35 0.84
N ALA A 94 2.86 -27.89 0.68
CA ALA A 94 1.75 -27.22 0.00
C ALA A 94 1.38 -25.86 0.60
N TRP A 95 1.65 -25.66 1.90
CA TRP A 95 1.33 -24.40 2.60
C TRP A 95 1.89 -23.15 1.91
N SER A 96 3.09 -23.24 1.33
CA SER A 96 3.77 -22.12 0.66
C SER A 96 3.11 -21.79 -0.69
N ASP A 97 2.71 -22.81 -1.46
CA ASP A 97 1.96 -22.64 -2.71
C ASP A 97 0.54 -22.12 -2.47
N GLU A 98 -0.16 -22.68 -1.48
CA GLU A 98 -1.49 -22.25 -1.06
C GLU A 98 -1.47 -20.78 -0.59
N THR A 99 -0.41 -20.38 0.10
CA THR A 99 -0.26 -18.99 0.55
C THR A 99 0.12 -18.06 -0.61
N ALA A 100 0.98 -18.49 -1.53
CA ALA A 100 1.25 -17.73 -2.75
C ALA A 100 -0.01 -17.52 -3.59
N GLU A 101 -0.86 -18.54 -3.69
CA GLU A 101 -2.17 -18.42 -4.32
C GLU A 101 -3.07 -17.42 -3.58
N LEU A 102 -3.03 -17.39 -2.26
CA LEU A 102 -3.74 -16.39 -1.47
C LEU A 102 -3.29 -14.96 -1.83
N PHE A 103 -1.99 -14.68 -1.91
CA PHE A 103 -1.49 -13.37 -2.34
C PHE A 103 -2.02 -12.96 -3.71
N ARG A 104 -2.05 -13.87 -4.69
CA ARG A 104 -2.61 -13.60 -6.02
C ARG A 104 -4.11 -13.35 -5.98
N ASN A 105 -4.86 -14.22 -5.31
CA ASN A 105 -6.33 -14.18 -5.27
C ASN A 105 -6.88 -13.08 -4.37
N ARG A 106 -6.08 -12.60 -3.40
CA ARG A 106 -6.45 -11.57 -2.43
C ARG A 106 -5.62 -10.29 -2.56
N ALA A 107 -4.96 -10.08 -3.71
CA ALA A 107 -4.13 -8.88 -3.93
C ALA A 107 -4.90 -7.56 -3.73
N ALA A 108 -6.23 -7.55 -3.90
CA ALA A 108 -7.07 -6.39 -3.58
C ALA A 108 -7.11 -6.03 -2.08
N HIS A 109 -6.72 -6.93 -1.18
CA HIS A 109 -6.86 -6.78 0.28
C HIS A 109 -5.61 -7.14 1.07
N LEU A 110 -4.49 -7.38 0.39
CA LEU A 110 -3.21 -7.74 0.97
C LEU A 110 -2.11 -7.17 0.09
N GLU A 111 -1.11 -6.56 0.72
CA GLU A 111 0.07 -6.03 0.04
C GLU A 111 1.32 -6.80 0.49
N LEU A 112 2.08 -7.35 -0.44
CA LEU A 112 3.34 -8.04 -0.15
C LEU A 112 4.46 -6.99 -0.11
N ALA A 113 5.16 -6.88 1.02
CA ALA A 113 6.32 -6.01 1.20
C ALA A 113 7.62 -6.78 1.44
N MET A 114 8.74 -6.13 1.14
CA MET A 114 10.06 -6.65 1.46
C MET A 114 10.36 -6.43 2.94
N HIS A 115 10.69 -7.51 3.64
CA HIS A 115 11.25 -7.43 4.99
C HIS A 115 12.66 -7.98 5.03
N GLY A 116 12.86 -9.26 4.69
CA GLY A 116 14.16 -9.94 4.74
C GLY A 116 14.14 -11.31 4.07
N VAL A 117 15.32 -11.93 3.93
CA VAL A 117 15.42 -13.35 3.64
C VAL A 117 15.33 -14.13 4.95
N GLY A 118 16.20 -13.87 5.93
CA GLY A 118 16.26 -14.60 7.19
C GLY A 118 16.10 -13.75 8.43
N HIS A 119 15.74 -12.48 8.27
CA HIS A 119 15.57 -11.45 9.30
C HIS A 119 16.87 -10.97 9.97
N GLU A 120 17.84 -11.87 10.14
CA GLU A 120 19.13 -11.60 10.74
C GLU A 120 20.26 -11.76 9.73
N HIS A 121 21.42 -11.18 10.04
CA HIS A 121 22.65 -11.47 9.32
C HIS A 121 23.41 -12.60 10.04
N TRP A 122 24.03 -13.50 9.30
CA TRP A 122 24.74 -14.65 9.87
C TRP A 122 26.21 -14.66 9.48
N ASP A 123 27.09 -14.72 10.47
CA ASP A 123 28.53 -14.87 10.26
C ASP A 123 28.97 -16.24 10.77
N ASN A 124 29.22 -17.18 9.86
CA ASN A 124 29.59 -18.56 10.20
C ASN A 124 28.62 -19.22 11.19
N GLY A 125 27.32 -19.04 10.97
CA GLY A 125 26.26 -19.56 11.84
C GLY A 125 26.04 -18.78 13.14
N VAL A 126 26.81 -17.72 13.39
CA VAL A 126 26.59 -16.81 14.51
C VAL A 126 25.66 -15.68 14.09
N ARG A 127 24.53 -15.56 14.77
CA ARG A 127 23.56 -14.49 14.53
C ARG A 127 24.15 -13.12 14.86
N THR A 128 23.95 -12.16 13.96
CA THR A 128 24.18 -10.74 14.21
C THR A 128 23.00 -9.90 13.73
N ARG A 129 22.59 -8.96 14.58
CA ARG A 129 21.49 -8.03 14.31
C ARG A 129 21.97 -6.86 13.45
N ALA A 130 21.30 -6.48 12.35
CA ALA A 130 20.16 -7.11 11.65
C ALA A 130 20.53 -7.44 10.19
N GLU A 131 19.61 -7.97 9.38
CA GLU A 131 19.90 -8.42 8.00
C GLU A 131 20.49 -7.32 7.08
N TRP A 132 19.86 -6.14 7.01
CA TRP A 132 20.21 -5.11 6.03
C TRP A 132 21.24 -4.10 6.49
N TYR A 133 21.40 -3.98 7.81
CA TYR A 133 22.32 -3.04 8.41
C TYR A 133 22.76 -3.53 9.80
N SER A 134 23.98 -3.17 10.19
CA SER A 134 24.48 -3.38 11.54
C SER A 134 24.90 -2.07 12.15
N GLN A 135 24.24 -1.67 13.24
CA GLN A 135 24.70 -0.54 14.05
C GLN A 135 26.06 -0.82 14.74
N PHE A 136 26.38 -2.10 14.99
CA PHE A 136 27.62 -2.49 15.66
C PHE A 136 28.81 -2.56 14.72
N LYS A 137 28.63 -3.16 13.53
CA LYS A 137 29.68 -3.23 12.50
C LYS A 137 29.70 -2.01 11.58
N GLN A 138 28.78 -1.07 11.79
CA GLN A 138 28.56 0.13 11.00
C GLN A 138 28.20 -0.07 9.53
N LYS A 139 28.22 -1.32 9.01
CA LYS A 139 27.72 -1.78 7.70
C LYS A 139 27.98 -3.28 7.53
N TRP A 140 27.24 -3.90 6.61
CA TRP A 140 27.58 -5.22 6.05
C TRP A 140 28.43 -5.08 4.80
N ARG A 141 29.06 -6.18 4.38
CA ARG A 141 29.77 -6.19 3.10
C ARG A 141 28.73 -6.07 1.99
N TRP A 142 28.95 -5.17 1.05
CA TRP A 142 28.00 -4.91 -0.03
C TRP A 142 27.61 -6.15 -0.85
N PRO A 143 28.54 -7.07 -1.22
CA PRO A 143 28.18 -8.29 -1.92
C PRO A 143 27.21 -9.20 -1.14
N ASP A 144 27.25 -9.17 0.19
CA ASP A 144 26.34 -9.96 1.01
C ASP A 144 24.92 -9.41 0.88
N LEU A 145 24.75 -8.09 0.99
CA LEU A 145 23.44 -7.45 0.83
C LEU A 145 22.85 -7.62 -0.59
N GLN A 146 23.69 -7.50 -1.62
CA GLN A 146 23.30 -7.81 -3.00
C GLN A 146 22.88 -9.29 -3.15
N GLY A 147 23.57 -10.19 -2.45
CA GLY A 147 23.23 -11.60 -2.38
C GLY A 147 21.87 -11.85 -1.72
N HIS A 148 21.57 -11.18 -0.61
CA HIS A 148 20.29 -11.27 0.06
C HIS A 148 19.14 -10.82 -0.86
N LEU A 149 19.29 -9.68 -1.53
CA LEU A 149 18.29 -9.20 -2.49
C LEU A 149 18.08 -10.18 -3.65
N ARG A 150 19.15 -10.80 -4.15
CA ARG A 150 19.06 -11.84 -5.20
C ARG A 150 18.28 -13.05 -4.71
N VAL A 151 18.58 -13.55 -3.50
CA VAL A 151 17.87 -14.70 -2.90
C VAL A 151 16.41 -14.37 -2.65
N PHE A 152 16.09 -13.17 -2.15
CA PHE A 152 14.72 -12.70 -1.95
C PHE A 152 13.91 -12.78 -3.26
N ARG A 153 14.49 -12.26 -4.36
CA ARG A 153 13.86 -12.33 -5.69
C ARG A 153 13.66 -13.76 -6.15
N GLU A 154 14.68 -14.60 -6.03
CA GLU A 154 14.63 -15.99 -6.46
C GLU A 154 13.53 -16.76 -5.73
N ILE A 155 13.39 -16.58 -4.41
CA ILE A 155 12.33 -17.24 -3.64
C ILE A 155 10.96 -16.75 -4.10
N LEU A 156 10.74 -15.45 -4.35
CA LEU A 156 9.46 -14.98 -4.91
C LEU A 156 9.17 -15.59 -6.28
N ASP A 157 10.19 -15.76 -7.13
CA ASP A 157 10.04 -16.39 -8.45
C ASP A 157 9.63 -17.87 -8.33
N GLN A 158 10.15 -18.62 -7.34
CA GLN A 158 9.76 -20.01 -7.07
C GLN A 158 8.26 -20.19 -6.77
N HIS A 159 7.58 -19.13 -6.34
CA HIS A 159 6.16 -19.13 -5.95
C HIS A 159 5.27 -18.37 -6.91
N GLY A 160 5.81 -17.88 -8.04
CA GLY A 160 5.05 -17.07 -8.98
C GLY A 160 4.55 -15.76 -8.37
N LEU A 161 5.36 -15.14 -7.51
CA LEU A 161 5.11 -13.83 -6.90
C LEU A 161 6.14 -12.78 -7.36
N GLY A 162 7.18 -13.21 -8.08
CA GLY A 162 8.27 -12.36 -8.56
C GLY A 162 8.23 -12.04 -10.06
N PRO A 163 9.28 -11.37 -10.56
CA PRO A 163 9.42 -10.98 -11.97
C PRO A 163 9.27 -12.11 -12.99
N ALA A 164 9.65 -13.35 -12.66
CA ALA A 164 9.50 -14.50 -13.55
C ALA A 164 8.03 -14.79 -13.90
N ALA A 165 7.08 -14.40 -13.04
CA ALA A 165 5.64 -14.50 -13.27
C ALA A 165 5.01 -13.19 -13.79
N GLY A 166 5.82 -12.17 -14.10
CA GLY A 166 5.35 -10.87 -14.59
C GLY A 166 4.85 -9.92 -13.51
N HIS A 167 5.17 -10.18 -12.24
CA HIS A 167 4.93 -9.30 -11.10
C HIS A 167 6.14 -8.41 -10.83
N ARG A 168 5.93 -7.18 -10.36
CA ARG A 168 7.06 -6.37 -9.86
C ARG A 168 7.52 -6.90 -8.50
N LEU A 169 8.76 -6.61 -8.14
CA LEU A 169 9.16 -6.73 -6.73
C LEU A 169 8.37 -5.72 -5.88
N PRO A 170 8.22 -5.99 -4.57
CA PRO A 170 7.50 -5.09 -3.67
C PRO A 170 8.02 -3.66 -3.72
N PRO A 171 7.13 -2.66 -3.87
CA PRO A 171 7.53 -1.25 -3.83
C PRO A 171 7.72 -0.74 -2.39
N ASN A 172 7.32 -1.53 -1.38
CA ASN A 172 7.37 -1.16 0.02
C ASN A 172 8.39 -2.03 0.81
N PHE A 173 9.13 -1.40 1.71
CA PHE A 173 10.21 -2.03 2.48
C PHE A 173 10.14 -1.68 3.97
N ILE A 174 10.27 -2.70 4.80
CA ILE A 174 10.45 -2.55 6.24
C ILE A 174 11.81 -3.18 6.58
N PRO A 175 12.78 -2.46 7.14
CA PRO A 175 14.05 -3.05 7.52
C PRO A 175 13.87 -4.02 8.70
N CYS A 176 14.46 -5.22 8.60
CA CYS A 176 14.53 -6.16 9.72
C CYS A 176 15.11 -5.52 10.96
N ALA A 177 14.49 -5.81 12.11
CA ALA A 177 14.83 -5.20 13.39
C ALA A 177 14.87 -3.66 13.40
N PHE A 178 14.28 -3.03 12.39
CA PHE A 178 14.31 -1.60 12.19
C PHE A 178 15.70 -0.99 11.92
N GLN A 179 16.75 -1.81 11.77
CA GLN A 179 18.10 -1.31 11.52
C GLN A 179 18.26 -0.90 10.07
N TYR A 180 18.59 0.38 9.88
CA TYR A 180 18.63 1.01 8.58
C TYR A 180 19.70 2.10 8.58
N LEU A 181 20.51 2.14 7.52
CA LEU A 181 21.43 3.24 7.27
C LEU A 181 20.80 4.24 6.31
N TRP A 182 20.53 5.44 6.83
CA TRP A 182 20.07 6.59 6.04
C TRP A 182 21.25 7.49 5.73
N ASP A 183 21.75 7.36 4.51
CA ASP A 183 22.87 8.13 4.01
C ASP A 183 22.77 8.33 2.48
N GLU A 184 22.22 9.47 2.07
CA GLU A 184 22.04 9.85 0.66
C GLU A 184 23.37 10.02 -0.09
N ALA A 185 24.47 10.31 0.63
CA ALA A 185 25.78 10.49 0.02
C ALA A 185 26.49 9.15 -0.23
N ASP A 186 26.06 8.11 0.46
CA ASP A 186 26.70 6.80 0.43
C ASP A 186 26.02 5.88 -0.60
N PRO A 187 26.71 5.50 -1.69
CA PRO A 187 26.14 4.62 -2.71
C PRO A 187 25.93 3.18 -2.22
N GLU A 188 26.45 2.85 -1.04
CA GLU A 188 26.29 1.55 -0.38
C GLU A 188 25.45 1.68 0.91
N SER A 189 24.44 2.56 0.91
CA SER A 189 23.43 2.66 1.96
C SER A 189 22.29 1.63 1.79
N THR A 190 21.43 1.50 2.80
CA THR A 190 20.31 0.54 2.74
C THR A 190 19.32 0.89 1.63
N SER A 191 18.92 2.17 1.51
CA SER A 191 18.05 2.65 0.42
C SER A 191 18.68 2.46 -0.95
N ALA A 192 19.98 2.78 -1.10
CA ALA A 192 20.67 2.69 -2.38
C ALA A 192 20.53 1.28 -2.97
N LEU A 193 20.63 0.24 -2.13
CA LEU A 193 20.40 -1.14 -2.54
C LEU A 193 18.95 -1.40 -2.94
N ILE A 194 18.01 -1.17 -2.03
CA ILE A 194 16.61 -1.58 -2.22
C ILE A 194 15.93 -0.76 -3.34
N ALA A 195 16.37 0.48 -3.58
CA ALA A 195 15.92 1.30 -4.70
C ALA A 195 16.23 0.62 -6.04
N THR A 196 17.35 -0.11 -6.16
CA THR A 196 17.66 -0.89 -7.38
C THR A 196 16.65 -2.02 -7.63
N ALA A 197 15.94 -2.48 -6.60
CA ALA A 197 14.87 -3.46 -6.69
C ALA A 197 13.50 -2.85 -7.05
N GLY A 198 13.42 -1.52 -7.20
CA GLY A 198 12.17 -0.81 -7.45
C GLY A 198 11.39 -0.45 -6.19
N VAL A 199 11.99 -0.57 -4.99
CA VAL A 199 11.40 -0.04 -3.75
C VAL A 199 11.28 1.48 -3.85
N ARG A 200 10.14 2.00 -3.41
CA ARG A 200 9.79 3.43 -3.41
C ARG A 200 9.37 3.95 -2.06
N TYR A 201 8.89 3.06 -1.19
CA TYR A 201 8.33 3.38 0.11
C TYR A 201 8.99 2.54 1.18
N GLY A 202 9.11 3.09 2.38
CA GLY A 202 9.45 2.28 3.53
C GLY A 202 9.06 2.93 4.84
N SER A 203 9.06 2.14 5.91
CA SER A 203 8.83 2.67 7.25
C SER A 203 9.71 1.99 8.28
N THR A 204 10.22 2.78 9.21
CA THR A 204 11.03 2.32 10.34
C THR A 204 10.89 3.32 11.50
N PRO A 205 10.84 2.87 12.77
CA PRO A 205 10.94 3.78 13.90
C PRO A 205 12.25 4.58 13.82
N TYR A 206 12.17 5.91 13.81
CA TYR A 206 13.36 6.76 13.70
C TYR A 206 14.31 6.67 14.91
N SER A 207 13.82 6.15 16.04
CA SER A 207 14.66 5.79 17.18
C SER A 207 15.65 4.66 16.90
N CYS A 208 15.45 3.88 15.82
CA CYS A 208 16.31 2.76 15.40
C CYS A 208 17.18 3.09 14.18
N LEU A 209 17.09 4.32 13.66
CA LEU A 209 17.75 4.75 12.45
C LEU A 209 19.20 5.17 12.72
N ASP A 210 20.17 4.65 11.95
CA ASP A 210 21.47 5.33 11.82
C ASP A 210 21.33 6.41 10.74
N ARG A 211 21.06 7.63 11.20
CA ARG A 211 20.73 8.76 10.35
C ARG A 211 21.93 9.67 10.13
N ARG A 212 22.42 9.73 8.89
CA ARG A 212 23.55 10.57 8.46
C ARG A 212 23.13 11.70 7.50
N SER A 213 21.94 11.61 6.92
CA SER A 213 21.35 12.67 6.08
C SER A 213 20.18 13.38 6.77
N PRO A 214 19.86 14.63 6.37
CA PRO A 214 18.74 15.37 6.94
C PRO A 214 17.39 14.77 6.55
N LEU A 215 16.39 14.94 7.42
CA LEU A 215 15.00 14.63 7.09
C LEU A 215 14.34 15.79 6.35
N LEU A 216 13.34 15.50 5.52
CA LEU A 216 12.47 16.52 4.93
C LEU A 216 11.45 17.07 5.94
N ALA A 217 11.07 16.24 6.91
CA ALA A 217 10.11 16.53 7.97
C ALA A 217 10.43 15.70 9.21
N ALA A 218 9.81 16.01 10.35
CA ALA A 218 10.06 15.28 11.60
C ALA A 218 9.75 13.76 11.49
N ASP A 219 8.77 13.40 10.67
CA ASP A 219 8.22 12.05 10.52
C ASP A 219 8.43 11.46 9.11
N GLY A 220 9.30 12.05 8.28
CA GLY A 220 9.51 11.56 6.91
C GLY A 220 10.64 12.24 6.13
N GLY A 221 11.18 11.53 5.15
CA GLY A 221 12.23 12.03 4.27
C GLY A 221 12.53 11.08 3.11
N VAL A 222 13.36 11.53 2.18
CA VAL A 222 13.80 10.73 1.03
C VAL A 222 15.22 10.24 1.29
N ASP A 223 15.51 9.04 0.82
CA ASP A 223 16.84 8.42 0.86
C ASP A 223 17.02 7.58 -0.40
N HIS A 224 17.96 7.96 -1.28
CA HIS A 224 18.17 7.36 -2.62
C HIS A 224 16.88 7.08 -3.42
N GLY A 225 15.92 8.01 -3.38
CA GLY A 225 14.64 7.87 -4.10
C GLY A 225 13.60 6.97 -3.43
N VAL A 226 13.86 6.52 -2.20
CA VAL A 226 12.89 5.86 -1.33
C VAL A 226 12.31 6.86 -0.35
N LEU A 227 10.99 7.00 -0.29
CA LEU A 227 10.32 7.79 0.72
C LEU A 227 10.16 6.96 2.00
N MET A 228 10.87 7.34 3.05
CA MET A 228 10.89 6.66 4.34
C MET A 228 10.08 7.48 5.36
N LEU A 229 9.18 6.81 6.09
CA LEU A 229 8.35 7.42 7.13
C LEU A 229 8.68 6.86 8.51
N ASP A 230 8.60 7.72 9.52
CA ASP A 230 8.62 7.28 10.90
C ASP A 230 7.28 6.59 11.23
N ARG A 231 7.38 5.37 11.77
CA ARG A 231 6.22 4.61 12.26
C ARG A 231 6.08 4.63 13.77
N GLY A 232 7.06 5.18 14.50
CA GLY A 232 7.07 5.15 15.96
C GLY A 232 6.95 3.73 16.52
N ASN A 233 6.33 3.60 17.69
CA ASN A 233 6.08 2.32 18.35
C ASN A 233 4.58 2.24 18.72
N SER A 234 3.92 1.14 18.33
CA SER A 234 2.51 0.90 18.67
C SER A 234 2.28 0.54 20.14
N GLY A 235 3.35 0.25 20.89
CA GLY A 235 3.30 -0.17 22.29
C GLY A 235 2.85 -1.62 22.47
N VAL A 236 2.64 -2.37 21.37
CA VAL A 236 2.34 -3.80 21.40
C VAL A 236 3.65 -4.57 21.22
N PRO A 237 4.04 -5.42 22.19
CA PRO A 237 5.23 -6.27 22.01
C PRO A 237 5.05 -7.21 20.81
N TRP A 238 6.17 -7.48 20.14
CA TRP A 238 6.17 -8.18 18.86
C TRP A 238 5.69 -9.63 18.95
N ASP A 239 5.90 -10.30 20.09
CA ASP A 239 5.58 -11.71 20.35
C ASP A 239 4.24 -11.93 21.05
N VAL A 240 3.44 -10.87 21.26
CA VAL A 240 2.15 -10.98 21.94
C VAL A 240 1.05 -11.29 20.93
N VAL A 241 0.34 -12.39 21.18
CA VAL A 241 -0.78 -12.88 20.37
C VAL A 241 -2.05 -12.05 20.62
N ASP A 242 -2.85 -11.80 19.56
CA ASP A 242 -4.16 -11.12 19.62
C ASP A 242 -4.18 -9.86 20.50
N ARG A 243 -3.42 -8.84 20.09
CA ARG A 243 -3.28 -7.61 20.87
C ARG A 243 -3.32 -6.36 20.01
N VAL A 244 -4.29 -5.51 20.29
CA VAL A 244 -4.36 -4.14 19.78
C VAL A 244 -3.68 -3.17 20.75
N PRO A 245 -3.21 -1.99 20.28
CA PRO A 245 -2.69 -0.94 21.14
C PRO A 245 -3.71 -0.47 22.18
N ALA A 246 -3.23 -0.06 23.35
CA ALA A 246 -4.09 0.44 24.43
C ALA A 246 -4.74 1.78 24.08
N ASN A 247 -4.04 2.63 23.33
CA ASN A 247 -4.54 3.92 22.84
C ASN A 247 -4.86 3.84 21.36
N VAL A 248 -5.87 4.60 20.92
CA VAL A 248 -6.21 4.69 19.50
C VAL A 248 -5.09 5.46 18.78
N HIS A 249 -4.52 4.84 17.75
CA HIS A 249 -3.52 5.47 16.90
C HIS A 249 -4.08 6.78 16.34
N GLY A 250 -3.33 7.86 16.46
CA GLY A 250 -3.82 9.16 16.01
C GLY A 250 -4.38 10.05 17.12
N GLU A 251 -4.78 9.49 18.26
CA GLU A 251 -5.19 10.28 19.42
C GLU A 251 -3.95 10.79 20.17
N SER A 252 -4.03 12.02 20.68
CA SER A 252 -3.00 12.55 21.58
C SER A 252 -3.02 11.73 22.87
N ALA A 253 -2.31 10.61 22.91
CA ALA A 253 -1.85 10.09 24.18
C ALA A 253 -0.96 11.16 24.82
N GLY A 254 -0.96 11.27 26.15
CA GLY A 254 -0.23 12.30 26.88
C GLY A 254 1.26 12.36 26.50
N ALA A 255 2.02 13.27 27.14
CA ALA A 255 3.39 13.69 26.80
C ALA A 255 4.45 12.58 26.52
N GLU A 256 4.14 11.30 26.71
CA GLU A 256 5.00 10.14 26.48
C GLU A 256 4.70 9.36 25.17
N SER A 257 3.64 9.69 24.42
CA SER A 257 3.35 9.05 23.14
C SER A 257 4.09 9.72 21.98
N ALA A 258 4.65 8.90 21.10
CA ALA A 258 5.08 9.35 19.77
C ALA A 258 3.91 10.10 19.09
N ALA A 259 4.23 11.20 18.41
CA ALA A 259 3.25 11.98 17.67
C ALA A 259 2.47 11.07 16.69
N PRO A 260 1.19 11.35 16.42
CA PRO A 260 0.38 10.52 15.53
C PRO A 260 1.01 10.42 14.12
N GLY A 261 1.59 9.26 13.81
CA GLY A 261 2.27 8.97 12.54
C GLY A 261 1.32 8.45 11.45
N SER A 262 1.83 8.28 10.23
CA SER A 262 1.05 7.72 9.11
C SER A 262 1.10 6.20 8.99
N ILE A 263 1.86 5.54 9.85
CA ILE A 263 2.02 4.10 9.86
C ILE A 263 1.57 3.56 11.21
N CYS A 264 0.56 2.69 11.21
CA CYS A 264 0.17 1.85 12.33
C CYS A 264 0.91 0.53 12.18
N GLY A 265 2.05 0.42 12.87
CA GLY A 265 2.96 -0.70 12.73
C GLY A 265 2.79 -1.77 13.82
N ILE A 266 2.67 -3.02 13.44
CA ILE A 266 2.59 -4.19 14.33
C ILE A 266 3.45 -5.35 13.83
N HIS A 267 3.46 -6.44 14.58
CA HIS A 267 4.05 -7.71 14.18
C HIS A 267 2.96 -8.75 13.96
N TRP A 268 3.24 -9.75 13.12
CA TRP A 268 2.27 -10.75 12.71
C TRP A 268 1.49 -11.42 13.87
N PRO A 269 2.11 -11.83 14.98
CA PRO A 269 1.41 -12.46 16.12
C PRO A 269 0.29 -11.61 16.69
N ASN A 270 0.44 -10.28 16.66
CA ASN A 270 -0.54 -9.36 17.22
C ASN A 270 -1.92 -9.52 16.55
N LEU A 271 -1.98 -10.05 15.34
CA LEU A 271 -3.19 -10.31 14.55
C LEU A 271 -3.62 -11.78 14.53
N LEU A 272 -2.89 -12.68 15.19
CA LEU A 272 -3.15 -14.12 15.14
C LEU A 272 -3.68 -14.66 16.47
N SER A 273 -4.17 -15.89 16.44
CA SER A 273 -4.43 -16.73 17.61
C SER A 273 -3.46 -17.92 17.64
N GLU A 274 -3.22 -18.50 18.82
CA GLU A 274 -2.54 -19.79 18.96
C GLU A 274 -3.34 -20.94 18.31
N THR A 275 -4.63 -20.75 18.05
CA THR A 275 -5.46 -21.69 17.28
C THR A 275 -5.87 -21.03 15.96
N PRO A 276 -5.37 -21.49 14.79
CA PRO A 276 -5.62 -20.84 13.49
C PRO A 276 -7.10 -20.59 13.18
N GLU A 277 -7.98 -21.51 13.56
CA GLU A 277 -9.44 -21.41 13.36
C GLU A 277 -10.05 -20.22 14.11
N GLN A 278 -9.37 -19.73 15.15
CA GLN A 278 -9.76 -18.58 15.96
C GLN A 278 -9.13 -17.27 15.48
N ASN A 279 -8.35 -17.26 14.40
CA ASN A 279 -7.80 -16.01 13.84
C ASN A 279 -8.89 -14.96 13.55
N HIS A 280 -10.12 -15.38 13.25
CA HIS A 280 -11.26 -14.48 13.04
C HIS A 280 -11.59 -13.60 14.26
N ILE A 281 -11.28 -14.05 15.48
CA ILE A 281 -11.47 -13.27 16.71
C ILE A 281 -10.47 -12.11 16.74
N ALA A 282 -9.17 -12.40 16.55
CA ALA A 282 -8.12 -11.40 16.49
C ALA A 282 -8.33 -10.40 15.35
N VAL A 283 -8.76 -10.89 14.17
CA VAL A 283 -9.22 -10.05 13.06
C VAL A 283 -10.34 -9.11 13.49
N GLY A 284 -11.33 -9.60 14.24
CA GLY A 284 -12.42 -8.79 14.78
C GLY A 284 -11.94 -7.64 15.66
N HIS A 285 -11.04 -7.93 16.62
CA HIS A 285 -10.45 -6.90 17.48
C HIS A 285 -9.70 -5.82 16.68
N TRP A 286 -8.92 -6.23 15.67
CA TRP A 286 -8.20 -5.30 14.80
C TRP A 286 -9.11 -4.47 13.90
N VAL A 287 -10.17 -5.06 13.35
CA VAL A 287 -11.17 -4.33 12.56
C VAL A 287 -11.86 -3.28 13.41
N GLU A 288 -12.25 -3.61 14.64
CA GLU A 288 -12.84 -2.64 15.58
C GLU A 288 -11.85 -1.53 15.96
N TYR A 289 -10.60 -1.88 16.25
CA TYR A 289 -9.55 -0.92 16.56
C TYR A 289 -9.33 0.06 15.39
N LEU A 290 -9.15 -0.46 14.17
CA LEU A 290 -8.88 0.37 12.99
C LEU A 290 -10.09 1.23 12.60
N ARG A 291 -11.33 0.82 12.88
CA ARG A 291 -12.50 1.69 12.75
C ARG A 291 -12.42 2.91 13.68
N LYS A 292 -11.94 2.73 14.92
CA LYS A 292 -11.70 3.85 15.85
C LYS A 292 -10.62 4.78 15.33
N VAL A 293 -9.51 4.22 14.81
CA VAL A 293 -8.45 5.01 14.15
C VAL A 293 -9.02 5.80 12.98
N ALA A 294 -9.82 5.17 12.13
CA ALA A 294 -10.45 5.81 10.99
C ALA A 294 -11.37 6.95 11.43
N ALA A 295 -12.05 6.82 12.57
CA ALA A 295 -12.98 7.80 13.12
C ALA A 295 -12.30 9.05 13.72
N VAL A 296 -10.98 9.02 13.95
CA VAL A 296 -10.26 10.20 14.47
C VAL A 296 -10.35 11.36 13.46
N PRO A 297 -10.81 12.56 13.87
CA PRO A 297 -10.92 13.70 12.97
C PRO A 297 -9.58 14.09 12.34
N GLY A 298 -9.58 14.44 11.04
CA GLY A 298 -8.37 14.78 10.32
C GLY A 298 -7.50 13.58 9.92
N GLN A 299 -8.03 12.36 10.05
CA GLN A 299 -7.36 11.12 9.67
C GLN A 299 -8.27 10.20 8.86
N PHE A 300 -7.67 9.28 8.10
CA PHE A 300 -8.37 8.20 7.41
C PHE A 300 -7.47 6.98 7.23
N LEU A 301 -8.08 5.82 7.01
CA LEU A 301 -7.33 4.61 6.62
C LEU A 301 -7.05 4.66 5.12
N ALA A 302 -5.76 4.67 4.77
CA ALA A 302 -5.32 4.61 3.39
C ALA A 302 -5.61 3.23 2.80
N ALA A 303 -6.03 3.20 1.54
CA ALA A 303 -6.39 1.98 0.84
C ALA A 303 -5.19 1.05 0.57
N ASN A 304 -3.97 1.59 0.48
CA ASN A 304 -2.72 0.87 0.19
C ASN A 304 -1.50 1.76 0.53
N ALA A 305 -0.28 1.23 0.38
CA ALA A 305 0.94 2.00 0.65
C ALA A 305 1.04 3.24 -0.20
N ARG A 306 0.84 3.12 -1.51
CA ARG A 306 1.01 4.23 -2.43
C ARG A 306 0.13 5.44 -2.06
N GLU A 307 -1.13 5.18 -1.70
CA GLU A 307 -2.06 6.23 -1.20
C GLU A 307 -1.58 6.82 0.13
N SER A 308 -1.11 5.99 1.07
CA SER A 308 -0.60 6.45 2.36
C SER A 308 0.61 7.38 2.20
N PHE A 309 1.62 6.96 1.44
CA PHE A 309 2.86 7.71 1.26
C PHE A 309 2.64 9.00 0.44
N ALA A 310 1.80 8.95 -0.60
CA ALA A 310 1.41 10.15 -1.34
C ALA A 310 0.67 11.16 -0.46
N GLN A 311 -0.31 10.68 0.29
CA GLN A 311 -1.15 11.54 1.11
C GLN A 311 -0.41 12.08 2.34
N TRP A 312 0.62 11.39 2.84
CA TRP A 312 1.52 11.93 3.86
C TRP A 312 2.20 13.20 3.35
N ALA A 313 2.71 13.18 2.11
CA ALA A 313 3.38 14.32 1.51
C ALA A 313 2.42 15.51 1.38
N TYR A 314 1.19 15.27 0.90
CA TYR A 314 0.18 16.32 0.81
C TYR A 314 -0.25 16.84 2.18
N HIS A 315 -0.44 15.97 3.18
CA HIS A 315 -0.77 16.39 4.54
C HIS A 315 0.34 17.25 5.16
N ARG A 316 1.60 16.90 4.90
CA ARG A 316 2.76 17.55 5.51
C ARG A 316 3.07 18.91 4.89
N PHE A 317 3.01 19.00 3.57
CA PHE A 317 3.48 20.17 2.82
C PHE A 317 2.34 20.99 2.18
N GLY A 318 1.19 20.36 1.96
CA GLY A 318 0.04 21.02 1.37
C GLY A 318 -0.63 22.01 2.32
N ARG A 319 -1.23 23.05 1.76
CA ARG A 319 -1.95 24.09 2.52
C ARG A 319 -3.34 24.29 1.95
N ILE A 320 -4.31 24.47 2.84
CA ILE A 320 -5.66 24.91 2.49
C ILE A 320 -5.84 26.33 3.02
N VAL A 321 -6.22 27.25 2.12
CA VAL A 321 -6.52 28.64 2.46
C VAL A 321 -8.00 28.90 2.19
N SER A 322 -8.75 29.25 3.22
CA SER A 322 -10.14 29.67 3.07
C SER A 322 -10.21 30.98 2.27
N ARG A 323 -11.14 31.05 1.32
CA ARG A 323 -11.43 32.22 0.50
C ARG A 323 -12.94 32.49 0.53
N ASP A 324 -13.35 33.70 0.13
CA ASP A 324 -14.77 34.02 0.02
C ASP A 324 -15.45 33.06 -0.97
N GLY A 325 -16.43 32.29 -0.46
CA GLY A 325 -17.15 31.30 -1.25
C GLY A 325 -16.31 30.10 -1.69
N GLY A 326 -15.26 29.71 -0.96
CA GLY A 326 -14.43 28.58 -1.36
C GLY A 326 -13.20 28.30 -0.50
N PHE A 327 -12.30 27.51 -1.05
CA PHE A 327 -10.94 27.32 -0.55
C PHE A 327 -9.95 27.17 -1.70
N GLU A 328 -8.69 27.40 -1.40
CA GLU A 328 -7.56 27.22 -2.30
C GLU A 328 -6.65 26.16 -1.72
N LEU A 329 -6.35 25.13 -2.51
CA LEU A 329 -5.40 24.09 -2.19
C LEU A 329 -4.07 24.42 -2.86
N ASP A 330 -3.04 24.62 -2.05
CA ASP A 330 -1.69 24.91 -2.50
C ASP A 330 -0.76 23.75 -2.17
N LEU A 331 -0.25 23.09 -3.22
CA LEU A 331 0.69 21.97 -3.12
C LEU A 331 2.09 22.33 -3.63
N SER A 332 2.38 23.63 -3.85
CA SER A 332 3.67 24.10 -4.35
C SER A 332 4.85 23.82 -3.41
N ALA A 333 4.57 23.58 -2.13
CA ALA A 333 5.57 23.27 -1.13
C ALA A 333 5.94 21.77 -1.06
N VAL A 334 5.28 20.90 -1.82
CA VAL A 334 5.65 19.47 -1.89
C VAL A 334 7.01 19.36 -2.59
N PRO A 335 8.04 18.77 -1.94
CA PRO A 335 9.39 18.72 -2.54
C PRO A 335 9.43 17.92 -3.84
N GLY A 336 10.20 18.40 -4.82
CA GLY A 336 10.38 17.73 -6.12
C GLY A 336 10.79 16.25 -6.04
N PRO A 337 11.76 15.86 -5.19
CA PRO A 337 12.10 14.45 -4.98
C PRO A 337 10.89 13.61 -4.52
N VAL A 338 10.04 14.16 -3.65
CA VAL A 338 8.81 13.47 -3.19
C VAL A 338 7.80 13.33 -4.33
N ILE A 339 7.60 14.38 -5.14
CA ILE A 339 6.73 14.34 -6.33
C ILE A 339 7.15 13.20 -7.28
N SER A 340 8.45 13.03 -7.50
CA SER A 340 8.97 11.97 -8.38
C SER A 340 8.66 10.54 -7.89
N ILE A 341 8.49 10.38 -6.58
CA ILE A 341 8.21 9.09 -5.93
C ILE A 341 6.70 8.79 -5.92
N ILE A 342 5.89 9.79 -5.55
CA ILE A 342 4.42 9.63 -5.41
C ILE A 342 3.71 9.66 -6.77
N GLY A 343 4.32 10.33 -7.76
CA GLY A 343 3.87 10.36 -9.15
C GLY A 343 2.55 11.11 -9.33
N ASP A 344 1.61 10.45 -9.99
CA ASP A 344 0.29 10.95 -10.37
C ASP A 344 -0.81 10.75 -9.30
N MET A 345 -0.43 10.35 -8.08
CA MET A 345 -1.40 10.13 -7.02
C MET A 345 -2.18 11.41 -6.69
N PRO A 346 -3.52 11.36 -6.64
CA PRO A 346 -4.31 12.52 -6.28
C PRO A 346 -4.16 12.87 -4.81
N VAL A 347 -4.42 14.14 -4.49
CA VAL A 347 -4.55 14.61 -3.11
C VAL A 347 -5.95 14.32 -2.60
N ILE A 348 -6.04 13.84 -1.37
CA ILE A 348 -7.30 13.61 -0.68
C ILE A 348 -7.58 14.80 0.23
N VAL A 349 -8.80 15.32 0.19
CA VAL A 349 -9.30 16.33 1.14
C VAL A 349 -10.49 15.78 1.91
N GLU A 350 -10.54 16.09 3.21
CA GLU A 350 -11.67 15.82 4.08
C GLU A 350 -12.55 17.07 4.17
N VAL A 351 -13.85 16.88 4.00
CA VAL A 351 -14.88 17.91 4.18
C VAL A 351 -15.82 17.46 5.29
N SER A 352 -15.96 18.30 6.32
CA SER A 352 -16.81 18.02 7.49
C SER A 352 -17.75 19.18 7.86
N GLY A 353 -18.87 18.82 8.50
CA GLY A 353 -19.94 19.71 8.96
C GLY A 353 -21.26 19.58 8.17
N ALA A 354 -22.33 20.21 8.67
CA ALA A 354 -23.72 20.06 8.17
C ALA A 354 -23.94 20.42 6.68
N ALA A 355 -22.98 21.07 6.02
CA ALA A 355 -23.01 21.46 4.61
C ALA A 355 -22.13 20.57 3.70
N ALA A 356 -21.51 19.52 4.23
CA ALA A 356 -20.61 18.64 3.44
C ALA A 356 -21.33 17.92 2.28
N ALA A 357 -22.65 17.72 2.38
CA ALA A 357 -23.47 17.08 1.36
C ALA A 357 -23.80 17.96 0.14
N GLU A 358 -23.50 19.27 0.16
CA GLU A 358 -23.97 20.24 -0.86
C GLU A 358 -22.82 20.89 -1.68
N PHE A 359 -21.71 20.18 -1.90
CA PHE A 359 -20.58 20.72 -2.65
C PHE A 359 -20.68 20.51 -4.16
N ALA A 360 -20.51 21.60 -4.90
CA ALA A 360 -20.24 21.59 -6.33
C ALA A 360 -18.93 22.37 -6.58
N PHE A 361 -17.93 21.71 -7.17
CA PHE A 361 -16.61 22.29 -7.39
C PHE A 361 -16.56 23.10 -8.68
N ALA A 362 -16.64 24.43 -8.59
CA ALA A 362 -16.33 25.27 -9.75
C ALA A 362 -14.81 25.50 -9.81
N GLY A 363 -14.18 25.17 -10.95
CA GLY A 363 -12.81 25.59 -11.28
C GLY A 363 -11.65 24.71 -10.81
N ALA A 364 -11.89 23.64 -10.07
CA ALA A 364 -10.85 22.69 -9.68
C ALA A 364 -10.61 21.64 -10.77
N GLY A 365 -9.44 20.98 -10.76
CA GLY A 365 -9.25 19.72 -11.48
C GLY A 365 -10.37 18.72 -11.13
N PRO A 366 -10.63 17.73 -12.00
CA PRO A 366 -11.75 16.81 -11.82
C PRO A 366 -11.67 16.14 -10.43
N VAL A 367 -12.81 16.10 -9.72
CA VAL A 367 -12.95 15.20 -8.56
C VAL A 367 -12.93 13.80 -9.13
N LEU A 368 -11.90 13.04 -8.75
CA LEU A 368 -11.67 11.72 -9.32
C LEU A 368 -12.59 10.69 -8.65
N TRP A 369 -12.68 10.76 -7.32
CA TRP A 369 -13.56 9.93 -6.52
C TRP A 369 -14.05 10.61 -5.25
N GLN A 370 -15.13 10.05 -4.71
CA GLN A 370 -15.70 10.42 -3.42
C GLN A 370 -15.93 9.18 -2.56
N ARG A 371 -15.72 9.35 -1.25
CA ARG A 371 -16.06 8.37 -0.21
C ARG A 371 -16.76 9.08 0.94
N GLN A 372 -17.86 8.53 1.43
CA GLN A 372 -18.49 8.96 2.68
C GLN A 372 -18.13 7.99 3.79
N GLN A 373 -17.79 8.51 4.96
CA GLN A 373 -17.49 7.69 6.13
C GLN A 373 -17.76 8.48 7.41
N ASP A 374 -18.61 7.94 8.28
CA ASP A 374 -18.91 8.49 9.62
C ASP A 374 -19.27 9.99 9.60
N GLY A 375 -20.11 10.41 8.66
CA GLY A 375 -20.52 11.81 8.51
C GLY A 375 -19.45 12.76 7.93
N ARG A 376 -18.30 12.22 7.51
CA ARG A 376 -17.25 12.93 6.76
C ARG A 376 -17.29 12.53 5.29
N THR A 377 -16.90 13.47 4.44
CA THR A 377 -16.74 13.22 3.00
C THR A 377 -15.28 13.40 2.62
N PHE A 378 -14.71 12.38 1.99
CA PHE A 378 -13.38 12.40 1.42
C PHE A 378 -13.48 12.53 -0.10
N LEU A 379 -12.61 13.36 -0.66
CA LEU A 379 -12.58 13.65 -2.08
C LEU A 379 -11.15 13.57 -2.58
N ALA A 380 -10.92 12.82 -3.65
CA ALA A 380 -9.66 12.88 -4.36
C ALA A 380 -9.70 13.90 -5.48
N LEU A 381 -8.68 14.74 -5.52
CA LEU A 381 -8.51 15.81 -6.49
C LEU A 381 -7.22 15.55 -7.24
N LYS A 382 -7.25 15.72 -8.56
CA LYS A 382 -6.03 15.63 -9.35
C LYS A 382 -5.02 16.70 -8.91
N HIS A 383 -3.77 16.29 -8.72
CA HIS A 383 -2.67 17.20 -8.40
C HIS A 383 -2.35 18.10 -9.61
N ALA A 384 -2.42 19.43 -9.44
CA ALA A 384 -2.05 20.41 -10.47
C ALA A 384 -1.48 21.70 -9.83
N GLY A 385 -0.55 21.57 -8.89
CA GLY A 385 0.03 22.72 -8.19
C GLY A 385 -0.99 23.42 -7.28
N THR A 386 -1.49 24.59 -7.69
CA THR A 386 -2.49 25.37 -6.96
C THR A 386 -3.88 25.21 -7.59
N ALA A 387 -4.85 24.74 -6.82
CA ALA A 387 -6.23 24.56 -7.26
C ALA A 387 -7.19 25.43 -6.43
N ARG A 388 -8.08 26.17 -7.10
CA ARG A 388 -9.16 26.93 -6.45
C ARG A 388 -10.47 26.16 -6.51
N MET A 389 -11.19 26.18 -5.40
CA MET A 389 -12.39 25.39 -5.21
C MET A 389 -13.49 26.28 -4.65
N ALA A 390 -14.55 26.52 -5.44
CA ALA A 390 -15.70 27.27 -4.95
C ALA A 390 -16.65 26.37 -4.14
N THR A 391 -17.16 26.89 -3.03
CA THR A 391 -18.34 26.39 -2.31
C THR A 391 -19.53 27.17 -2.82
N SER A 392 -20.42 26.59 -3.62
CA SER A 392 -21.70 27.28 -3.83
C SER A 392 -22.88 26.33 -3.97
N ARG A 393 -23.90 26.60 -3.13
CA ARG A 393 -25.29 26.20 -3.36
C ARG A 393 -25.82 26.63 -4.75
N ARG A 394 -25.19 27.63 -5.37
CA ARG A 394 -25.56 28.18 -6.68
C ARG A 394 -24.98 27.38 -7.87
N ALA A 395 -23.78 26.80 -7.76
CA ALA A 395 -23.19 25.96 -8.81
C ALA A 395 -23.93 24.63 -8.96
N ALA A 396 -24.42 24.05 -7.86
CA ALA A 396 -25.25 22.84 -7.87
C ALA A 396 -26.58 23.00 -8.63
N ARG A 397 -27.08 24.23 -8.80
CA ARG A 397 -28.30 24.53 -9.58
C ARG A 397 -28.03 24.88 -11.06
N ALA A 398 -26.79 25.18 -11.43
CA ALA A 398 -26.43 25.64 -12.77
C ALA A 398 -25.96 24.51 -13.70
N GLU A 399 -25.52 23.36 -13.16
CA GLU A 399 -25.14 22.20 -13.97
C GLU A 399 -26.30 21.23 -14.12
N SER A 400 -26.84 21.14 -15.34
CA SER A 400 -27.95 20.23 -15.68
C SER A 400 -27.52 18.76 -15.84
N ALA A 401 -26.21 18.48 -15.86
CA ALA A 401 -25.67 17.13 -16.05
C ALA A 401 -24.75 16.74 -14.89
N PRO A 402 -24.93 15.55 -14.28
CA PRO A 402 -24.03 15.06 -13.24
C PRO A 402 -22.64 14.84 -13.81
N ARG A 403 -21.62 15.33 -13.09
CA ARG A 403 -20.22 15.16 -13.46
C ARG A 403 -19.78 13.70 -13.31
N PRO A 404 -18.87 13.22 -14.18
CA PRO A 404 -18.27 11.92 -14.01
C PRO A 404 -17.56 11.79 -12.66
N LEU A 405 -17.72 10.65 -11.98
CA LEU A 405 -17.10 10.37 -10.68
C LEU A 405 -16.92 8.87 -10.49
N VAL A 406 -15.84 8.44 -9.82
CA VAL A 406 -15.71 7.06 -9.33
C VAL A 406 -16.17 6.97 -7.87
N ARG A 407 -17.01 5.99 -7.52
CA ARG A 407 -17.30 5.65 -6.11
C ARG A 407 -16.13 4.82 -5.58
N ARG A 408 -15.52 5.27 -4.48
CA ARG A 408 -14.36 4.60 -3.89
C ARG A 408 -14.80 3.48 -2.93
N ASP A 409 -15.00 2.27 -3.47
CA ASP A 409 -15.44 1.08 -2.75
C ASP A 409 -14.36 -0.04 -2.64
N GLY A 410 -13.31 0.02 -3.47
CA GLY A 410 -12.18 -0.91 -3.45
C GLY A 410 -10.87 -0.30 -2.96
N THR A 411 -9.75 -0.93 -3.33
CA THR A 411 -8.39 -0.51 -2.94
C THR A 411 -7.53 0.00 -4.11
N PHE A 412 -8.03 -0.03 -5.35
CA PHE A 412 -7.38 0.48 -6.58
C PHE A 412 -7.04 1.98 -6.54
N ASN A 413 -6.00 2.51 -7.16
CA ASN A 413 -5.82 3.97 -7.20
C ASN A 413 -6.47 4.57 -8.45
N VAL A 414 -7.33 5.58 -8.30
CA VAL A 414 -7.78 6.38 -9.45
C VAL A 414 -6.79 7.52 -9.65
N LEU A 415 -6.13 7.51 -10.80
CA LEU A 415 -5.02 8.41 -11.11
C LEU A 415 -5.51 9.62 -11.92
N ASP A 416 -6.48 9.41 -12.81
CA ASP A 416 -7.09 10.48 -13.60
C ASP A 416 -8.51 10.12 -14.05
N LEU A 417 -9.31 11.14 -14.34
CA LEU A 417 -10.67 11.01 -14.85
C LEU A 417 -10.95 12.15 -15.83
N ARG A 418 -11.00 11.84 -17.12
CA ARG A 418 -11.07 12.83 -18.20
C ARG A 418 -12.32 12.65 -19.05
N PRO A 419 -13.20 13.66 -19.16
CA PRO A 419 -14.20 13.67 -20.21
C PRO A 419 -13.53 13.64 -21.60
N ALA A 420 -14.02 12.78 -22.47
CA ALA A 420 -13.61 12.72 -23.88
C ALA A 420 -14.79 13.10 -24.77
N ALA A 421 -14.53 13.53 -26.01
CA ALA A 421 -15.58 13.93 -26.95
C ALA A 421 -16.67 12.86 -27.14
N THR A 422 -16.29 11.59 -27.05
CA THR A 422 -17.18 10.44 -27.24
C THR A 422 -17.45 9.65 -25.96
N GLY A 423 -17.08 10.15 -24.78
CA GLY A 423 -17.19 9.36 -23.54
C GLY A 423 -16.35 9.86 -22.37
N LEU A 424 -15.70 8.92 -21.68
CA LEU A 424 -14.91 9.12 -20.47
C LEU A 424 -13.65 8.25 -20.53
N GLU A 425 -12.52 8.80 -20.10
CA GLU A 425 -11.29 8.05 -19.84
C GLU A 425 -10.98 8.03 -18.34
N LEU A 426 -10.54 6.88 -17.85
CA LEU A 426 -10.20 6.64 -16.45
C LEU A 426 -8.82 5.97 -16.40
N ASP A 427 -7.84 6.68 -15.84
CA ASP A 427 -6.53 6.12 -15.53
C ASP A 427 -6.58 5.54 -14.11
N ILE A 428 -6.20 4.27 -13.98
CA ILE A 428 -6.37 3.49 -12.75
C ILE A 428 -5.19 2.56 -12.51
N GLU A 429 -4.83 2.35 -11.25
CA GLU A 429 -3.95 1.28 -10.79
C GLU A 429 -4.76 0.21 -10.07
N MET A 430 -4.69 -1.02 -10.56
CA MET A 430 -5.51 -2.14 -10.09
C MET A 430 -4.67 -3.18 -9.34
N TYR A 431 -5.20 -3.68 -8.23
CA TYR A 431 -4.60 -4.76 -7.44
C TYR A 431 -5.51 -5.99 -7.45
N GLY A 432 -5.07 -7.06 -8.14
CA GLY A 432 -5.90 -8.24 -8.34
C GLY A 432 -7.18 -7.94 -9.11
N THR A 433 -8.28 -8.59 -8.74
CA THR A 433 -9.60 -8.39 -9.38
C THR A 433 -10.59 -7.77 -8.40
N GLN A 434 -11.17 -6.62 -8.75
CA GLN A 434 -12.16 -5.93 -7.91
C GLN A 434 -13.15 -5.11 -8.75
N PRO A 435 -14.34 -4.80 -8.20
CA PRO A 435 -15.30 -3.92 -8.85
C PRO A 435 -14.82 -2.46 -8.80
N VAL A 436 -15.13 -1.72 -9.86
CA VAL A 436 -14.98 -0.26 -9.93
C VAL A 436 -16.32 0.33 -10.32
N THR A 437 -16.93 1.09 -9.42
CA THR A 437 -18.24 1.71 -9.64
C THR A 437 -18.07 3.16 -10.09
N ILE A 438 -18.66 3.50 -11.23
CA ILE A 438 -18.48 4.78 -11.93
C ILE A 438 -19.85 5.42 -12.12
N VAL A 439 -19.97 6.71 -11.87
CA VAL A 439 -21.09 7.56 -12.27
C VAL A 439 -20.63 8.30 -13.53
N PRO A 440 -20.92 7.82 -14.76
CA PRO A 440 -20.35 8.41 -15.98
C PRO A 440 -20.97 9.77 -16.38
N GLY A 441 -22.16 10.10 -15.87
CA GLY A 441 -22.89 11.32 -16.26
C GLY A 441 -23.68 11.21 -17.57
N PHE A 442 -23.56 10.10 -18.29
CA PHE A 442 -24.25 9.78 -19.54
C PHE A 442 -24.63 8.29 -19.59
N ALA A 443 -25.44 7.86 -20.55
CA ALA A 443 -25.72 6.44 -20.76
C ALA A 443 -24.46 5.73 -21.31
N PRO A 444 -23.84 4.80 -20.56
CA PRO A 444 -22.58 4.18 -20.96
C PRO A 444 -22.77 3.17 -22.10
N GLY A 445 -21.93 3.28 -23.13
CA GLY A 445 -21.79 2.33 -24.23
C GLY A 445 -20.62 1.37 -24.00
N ALA A 446 -19.88 1.07 -25.08
CA ALA A 446 -18.73 0.17 -25.05
C ALA A 446 -17.67 0.61 -24.02
N CYS A 447 -17.09 -0.36 -23.33
CA CYS A 447 -16.01 -0.17 -22.36
C CYS A 447 -14.79 -0.98 -22.81
N GLU A 448 -13.63 -0.36 -22.91
CA GLU A 448 -12.40 -1.02 -23.36
C GLU A 448 -11.18 -0.57 -22.55
N VAL A 449 -10.16 -1.42 -22.50
CA VAL A 449 -8.84 -1.09 -21.98
C VAL A 449 -8.00 -0.60 -23.15
N THR A 450 -7.52 0.64 -23.09
CA THR A 450 -6.75 1.28 -24.16
C THR A 450 -5.25 1.33 -23.87
N HIS A 451 -4.86 1.18 -22.61
CA HIS A 451 -3.47 1.14 -22.17
C HIS A 451 -3.30 0.22 -20.95
N GLY A 452 -2.12 -0.39 -20.82
CA GLY A 452 -1.79 -1.34 -19.76
C GLY A 452 -2.30 -2.77 -20.03
N ARG A 453 -2.10 -3.67 -19.07
CA ARG A 453 -2.55 -5.09 -19.17
C ARG A 453 -3.80 -5.37 -18.33
N LEU A 454 -4.57 -4.33 -18.01
CA LEU A 454 -5.86 -4.49 -17.34
C LEU A 454 -6.82 -5.29 -18.20
N ARG A 455 -7.80 -5.95 -17.56
CA ARG A 455 -8.89 -6.64 -18.25
C ARG A 455 -10.23 -6.30 -17.60
N ILE A 456 -11.23 -6.00 -18.42
CA ILE A 456 -12.63 -5.92 -17.97
C ILE A 456 -13.21 -7.34 -18.01
N VAL A 457 -13.53 -7.88 -16.84
CA VAL A 457 -14.02 -9.26 -16.66
C VAL A 457 -15.55 -9.32 -16.70
N ALA A 458 -16.20 -8.30 -16.14
CA ALA A 458 -17.65 -8.20 -16.11
C ALA A 458 -18.10 -6.74 -16.12
N ARG A 459 -19.35 -6.52 -16.54
CA ARG A 459 -19.98 -5.20 -16.66
C ARG A 459 -21.41 -5.30 -16.15
N ARG A 460 -21.80 -4.34 -15.32
CA ARG A 460 -23.17 -4.17 -14.84
C ARG A 460 -23.54 -2.69 -14.85
N GLU A 461 -24.72 -2.38 -15.36
CA GLU A 461 -25.30 -1.04 -15.32
C GLU A 461 -26.45 -1.01 -14.30
N ASP A 462 -26.56 0.08 -13.56
CA ASP A 462 -27.70 0.38 -12.71
C ASP A 462 -28.36 1.66 -13.19
N ALA A 463 -29.54 1.53 -13.81
CA ALA A 463 -30.27 2.65 -14.37
C ALA A 463 -30.86 3.59 -13.30
N ALA A 464 -31.19 3.05 -12.11
CA ALA A 464 -31.77 3.84 -11.03
C ALA A 464 -30.72 4.77 -10.42
N ASP A 465 -29.53 4.22 -10.16
CA ASP A 465 -28.40 4.96 -9.61
C ASP A 465 -27.57 5.70 -10.68
N ARG A 466 -27.85 5.43 -11.97
CA ARG A 466 -27.05 5.89 -13.12
C ARG A 466 -25.58 5.53 -12.98
N THR A 467 -25.30 4.32 -12.51
CA THR A 467 -23.93 3.81 -12.30
C THR A 467 -23.55 2.70 -13.28
N LEU A 468 -22.26 2.59 -13.53
CA LEU A 468 -21.60 1.52 -14.26
C LEU A 468 -20.60 0.86 -13.31
N THR A 469 -20.77 -0.43 -13.02
CA THR A 469 -19.78 -1.22 -12.29
C THR A 469 -19.04 -2.12 -13.28
N LEU A 470 -17.72 -1.97 -13.32
CA LEU A 470 -16.82 -2.82 -14.09
C LEU A 470 -16.03 -3.70 -13.12
N GLN A 471 -16.06 -5.02 -13.31
CA GLN A 471 -15.11 -5.90 -12.65
C GLN A 471 -13.80 -5.85 -13.43
N ILE A 472 -12.74 -5.32 -12.85
CA ILE A 472 -11.44 -5.13 -13.53
C ILE A 472 -10.39 -5.99 -12.85
N ALA A 473 -9.57 -6.66 -13.65
CA ALA A 473 -8.44 -7.47 -13.21
C ALA A 473 -7.12 -6.83 -13.64
N GLY A 474 -6.20 -6.65 -12.69
CA GLY A 474 -4.78 -6.42 -12.92
C GLY A 474 -3.98 -7.72 -12.78
N HIS A 475 -2.94 -7.88 -13.59
CA HIS A 475 -2.04 -9.04 -13.51
C HIS A 475 -1.04 -8.87 -12.37
N ASP A 476 -0.39 -7.71 -12.27
CA ASP A 476 0.58 -7.44 -11.21
C ASP A 476 -0.07 -7.26 -9.83
N ILE A 477 0.26 -8.13 -8.87
CA ILE A 477 -0.23 -8.04 -7.49
C ILE A 477 0.29 -6.79 -6.76
N GLN A 478 1.40 -6.22 -7.23
CA GLN A 478 1.96 -4.96 -6.72
C GLN A 478 1.29 -3.72 -7.36
N GLY A 479 0.40 -3.92 -8.34
CA GLY A 479 -0.37 -2.87 -9.02
C GLY A 479 -0.15 -2.90 -10.53
N GLU A 480 -1.23 -2.94 -11.29
CA GLU A 480 -1.19 -2.80 -12.74
C GLU A 480 -1.86 -1.48 -13.11
N THR A 481 -1.13 -0.56 -13.74
CA THR A 481 -1.69 0.69 -14.25
C THR A 481 -2.30 0.49 -15.65
N GLY A 482 -3.36 1.24 -15.96
CA GLY A 482 -3.94 1.25 -17.29
C GLY A 482 -5.02 2.31 -17.46
N THR A 483 -5.49 2.46 -18.70
CA THR A 483 -6.51 3.44 -19.08
C THR A 483 -7.74 2.73 -19.60
N LEU A 484 -8.89 3.03 -18.99
CA LEU A 484 -10.20 2.56 -19.41
C LEU A 484 -10.89 3.65 -20.22
N ARG A 485 -11.48 3.28 -21.36
CA ARG A 485 -12.34 4.16 -22.14
C ARG A 485 -13.77 3.67 -22.05
N ILE A 486 -14.69 4.55 -21.67
CA ILE A 486 -16.13 4.30 -21.56
C ILE A 486 -16.83 5.21 -22.56
N ALA A 487 -17.31 4.64 -23.67
CA ALA A 487 -18.00 5.38 -24.71
C ALA A 487 -19.40 5.83 -24.26
N ARG A 488 -19.93 6.90 -24.85
CA ARG A 488 -21.34 7.29 -24.72
C ARG A 488 -22.18 6.51 -25.73
N THR A 489 -23.33 5.98 -25.30
CA THR A 489 -24.27 5.30 -26.22
C THR A 489 -24.67 6.22 -27.37
N GLY A 490 -24.62 5.70 -28.60
CA GLY A 490 -24.94 6.46 -29.82
C GLY A 490 -23.80 7.30 -30.39
N CYS A 491 -22.69 7.47 -29.67
CA CYS A 491 -21.45 8.00 -30.24
C CYS A 491 -20.67 6.82 -30.84
N GLY A 492 -20.97 6.48 -32.09
CA GLY A 492 -20.39 5.34 -32.78
C GLY A 492 -18.86 5.34 -32.75
N HIS A 493 -18.28 4.27 -32.20
CA HIS A 493 -16.99 3.79 -32.68
C HIS A 493 -17.28 2.83 -33.84
N PRO A 494 -16.51 2.87 -34.94
CA PRO A 494 -16.58 1.80 -35.92
C PRO A 494 -16.31 0.48 -35.19
N SER A 495 -17.20 -0.48 -35.40
CA SER A 495 -17.09 -1.81 -34.81
C SER A 495 -15.71 -2.41 -35.10
N PRO A 496 -15.07 -3.11 -34.14
CA PRO A 496 -13.82 -3.86 -34.38
C PRO A 496 -13.93 -4.91 -35.50
N VAL A 497 -15.15 -5.21 -35.97
CA VAL A 497 -15.42 -6.12 -37.09
C VAL A 497 -14.95 -5.56 -38.44
N ASP A 498 -14.68 -4.26 -38.58
CA ASP A 498 -14.17 -3.68 -39.83
C ASP A 498 -12.64 -3.67 -39.96
N ALA A 499 -11.88 -3.96 -38.89
CA ALA A 499 -10.41 -4.05 -38.96
C ALA A 499 -9.90 -5.33 -39.64
N ALA A 500 -10.74 -6.36 -39.77
CA ALA A 500 -10.38 -7.61 -40.44
C ALA A 500 -10.55 -7.57 -41.98
N ARG A 501 -11.04 -6.46 -42.56
CA ARG A 501 -11.27 -6.32 -44.01
C ARG A 501 -10.25 -5.45 -44.76
N VAL A 502 -9.23 -4.91 -44.10
CA VAL A 502 -8.22 -4.04 -44.74
C VAL A 502 -6.85 -4.73 -44.94
N LEU A 503 -6.70 -6.00 -44.55
CA LEU A 503 -5.50 -6.81 -44.84
C LEU A 503 -5.62 -7.72 -46.07
N ASN A 504 -6.53 -7.41 -47.00
CA ASN A 504 -6.56 -8.02 -48.34
C ASN A 504 -6.91 -6.95 -49.39
N ARG A 505 -5.98 -6.02 -49.64
CA ARG A 505 -5.78 -5.36 -50.93
C ARG A 505 -4.31 -5.00 -51.11
#